data_AF-A0A653DB79-F1
#
_entry.id   AF-A0A653DB79-F1
#
_cell.length_a   1.000
_cell.length_b   1.000
_cell.length_c   1.000
_cell.angle_alpha   90.00
_cell.angle_beta   90.00
_cell.angle_gamma   90.00
#
_symmetry.space_group_name_H-M   'P 1'
#
loop_
_entity.id
_entity.type
_entity.pdbx_description
1 polymer ?
#
loop_
_entity_poly.entity_id
_entity_poly.type
_entity_poly.pdbx_seq_one_letter_code
_entity_poly.pdbx_strand_id
1 'polypeptide(L)'
;MKLVGPDLDTHYVQYMATAGRRKLNFYQRMGLVESGAAKELKMQIMNNRDRIERAFAEADKDDTGYISVTEWCVALEKATGLQIPWRMLKDKLVTIDPETNKVKYQTTFDIKSDK
;
A
#
# COMPACT_ATOMS: atom_id res chain seq x y z
N MET A 1 -57.59 -33.13 8.22
CA MET A 1 -56.97 -34.13 7.32
C MET A 1 -56.22 -33.39 6.21
N LYS A 2 -54.92 -33.15 6.40
CA LYS A 2 -53.86 -33.28 5.38
C LYS A 2 -52.52 -33.25 6.12
N LEU A 3 -51.72 -34.27 5.85
CA LEU A 3 -50.43 -34.61 6.43
C LEU A 3 -49.30 -33.96 5.62
N VAL A 4 -48.09 -33.98 6.22
CA VAL A 4 -46.72 -33.75 5.68
C VAL A 4 -46.05 -32.53 6.32
N GLY A 5 -45.29 -32.76 7.40
CA GLY A 5 -43.99 -32.11 7.58
C GLY A 5 -42.90 -32.97 6.92
N PRO A 6 -41.61 -32.83 7.24
CA PRO A 6 -40.87 -31.71 7.80
C PRO A 6 -39.72 -31.31 6.85
N ASP A 7 -39.59 -30.05 6.47
CA ASP A 7 -38.37 -29.59 5.79
C ASP A 7 -37.95 -28.27 6.44
N LEU A 8 -37.36 -28.41 7.64
CA LEU A 8 -36.49 -27.39 8.19
C LEU A 8 -35.22 -27.40 7.33
N ASP A 9 -35.32 -26.87 6.11
CA ASP A 9 -34.12 -26.55 5.35
C ASP A 9 -33.42 -25.43 6.12
N THR A 10 -32.38 -25.84 6.83
CA THR A 10 -31.56 -24.97 7.66
C THR A 10 -30.96 -23.96 6.69
N HIS A 11 -31.56 -22.78 6.61
CA HIS A 11 -30.94 -21.67 5.91
C HIS A 11 -29.64 -21.37 6.63
N TYR A 12 -28.54 -21.87 6.09
CA TYR A 12 -27.21 -21.43 6.48
C TYR A 12 -27.13 -19.95 6.09
N VAL A 13 -27.42 -19.08 7.06
CA VAL A 13 -27.09 -17.67 6.96
C VAL A 13 -25.57 -17.63 6.96
N GLN A 14 -24.98 -17.65 5.76
CA GLN A 14 -23.55 -17.46 5.62
C GLN A 14 -23.27 -16.01 6.00
N TYR A 15 -23.00 -15.77 7.28
CA TYR A 15 -22.25 -14.61 7.72
C TYR A 15 -20.85 -14.76 7.12
N MET A 16 -20.71 -14.30 5.88
CA MET A 16 -19.40 -13.99 5.34
C MET A 16 -18.86 -12.84 6.20
N ALA A 17 -18.23 -13.18 7.32
CA ALA A 17 -17.19 -12.35 7.88
C ALA A 17 -16.13 -12.25 6.78
N THR A 18 -16.24 -11.24 5.93
CA THR A 18 -15.25 -10.95 4.89
C THR A 18 -14.00 -10.37 5.55
N ALA A 19 -13.39 -11.12 6.46
CA ALA A 19 -12.04 -10.91 6.93
C ALA A 19 -11.11 -11.37 5.80
N GLY A 20 -10.96 -10.55 4.76
CA GLY A 20 -9.95 -10.85 3.72
C GLY A 20 -10.10 -10.19 2.36
N ARG A 21 -11.23 -9.56 2.02
CA ARG A 21 -11.41 -8.97 0.68
C ARG A 21 -11.41 -7.44 0.71
N ARG A 22 -10.24 -6.85 0.95
CA ARG A 22 -10.06 -5.39 0.80
C ARG A 22 -8.70 -4.97 0.20
N LYS A 23 -7.95 -5.90 -0.40
CA LYS A 23 -6.64 -5.62 -1.03
C LYS A 23 -6.69 -5.44 -2.55
N LEU A 24 -7.74 -5.89 -3.23
CA LEU A 24 -7.72 -6.03 -4.69
C LEU A 24 -8.17 -4.79 -5.48
N ASN A 25 -8.93 -3.86 -4.89
CA ASN A 25 -9.58 -2.77 -5.66
C ASN A 25 -8.71 -1.51 -5.89
N PHE A 26 -7.53 -1.37 -5.29
CA PHE A 26 -6.64 -0.23 -5.56
C PHE A 26 -5.60 -0.59 -6.62
N TYR A 27 -4.91 -1.72 -6.46
CA TYR A 27 -3.95 -2.23 -7.45
C TYR A 27 -4.60 -2.50 -8.81
N GLN A 28 -5.82 -3.07 -8.84
CA GLN A 28 -6.56 -3.25 -10.11
C GLN A 28 -6.97 -1.91 -10.75
N ARG A 29 -7.36 -0.91 -9.95
CA ARG A 29 -7.69 0.43 -10.47
C ARG A 29 -6.46 1.20 -10.93
N MET A 30 -5.31 1.04 -10.29
CA MET A 30 -4.05 1.61 -10.77
C MET A 30 -3.47 0.87 -11.99
N GLY A 31 -3.65 -0.45 -12.08
CA GLY A 31 -3.27 -1.21 -13.27
C GLY A 31 -4.07 -0.84 -14.52
N LEU A 32 -5.26 -0.25 -14.35
CA LEU A 32 -6.09 0.30 -15.42
C LEU A 32 -5.87 1.79 -15.69
N VAL A 33 -5.23 2.55 -14.78
CA VAL A 33 -4.87 3.96 -15.03
C VAL A 33 -3.44 3.96 -15.58
N GLU A 34 -3.41 3.74 -16.89
CA GLU A 34 -2.30 3.73 -17.83
C GLU A 34 -1.13 4.65 -17.45
N SER A 35 0.09 4.11 -17.56
CA SER A 35 1.44 4.70 -17.69
C SER A 35 1.70 6.16 -17.26
N GLY A 36 0.86 7.11 -17.68
CA GLY A 36 0.92 8.52 -17.32
C GLY A 36 0.80 8.79 -15.81
N ALA A 37 -0.15 8.17 -15.10
CA ALA A 37 -0.31 8.41 -13.66
C ALA A 37 0.86 7.82 -12.83
N ALA A 38 1.36 6.65 -13.23
CA ALA A 38 2.54 6.06 -12.62
C ALA A 38 3.81 6.89 -12.89
N LYS A 39 3.94 7.42 -14.11
CA LYS A 39 5.02 8.35 -14.47
C LYS A 39 4.92 9.66 -13.68
N GLU A 40 3.74 10.24 -13.58
CA GLU A 40 3.49 11.45 -12.78
C GLU A 40 3.86 11.22 -11.31
N LEU A 41 3.40 10.11 -10.72
CA LEU A 41 3.77 9.74 -9.36
C LEU A 41 5.29 9.64 -9.19
N LYS A 42 5.99 8.99 -10.12
CA LYS A 42 7.45 8.91 -10.11
C LYS A 42 8.09 10.29 -10.20
N MET A 43 7.60 11.16 -11.08
CA MET A 43 8.09 12.53 -11.21
C MET A 43 7.86 13.33 -9.91
N GLN A 44 6.70 13.20 -9.27
CA GLN A 44 6.42 13.86 -8.00
C GLN A 44 7.36 13.37 -6.87
N ILE A 45 7.65 12.07 -6.81
CA ILE A 45 8.63 11.51 -5.86
C ILE A 45 10.02 12.08 -6.14
N MET A 46 10.46 12.12 -7.40
CA MET A 46 11.78 12.62 -7.77
C MET A 46 11.92 14.13 -7.57
N ASN A 47 10.89 14.92 -7.90
CA ASN A 47 10.87 16.37 -7.73
C ASN A 47 10.89 16.79 -6.26
N ASN A 48 10.37 15.94 -5.36
CA ASN A 48 10.38 16.16 -3.92
C ASN A 48 11.49 15.36 -3.21
N ARG A 49 12.48 14.82 -3.92
CA ARG A 49 13.54 13.94 -3.37
C ARG A 49 14.19 14.51 -2.11
N ASP A 50 14.68 15.75 -2.15
CA ASP A 50 15.31 16.41 -1.00
C ASP A 50 14.38 16.57 0.22
N ARG A 51 13.07 16.71 -0.01
CA ARG A 51 12.08 16.81 1.08
C ARG A 51 11.80 15.43 1.67
N ILE A 52 11.73 14.41 0.82
CA ILE A 52 11.51 13.03 1.21
C ILE A 52 12.73 12.50 1.98
N GLU A 53 13.96 12.73 1.49
CA GLU A 53 15.19 12.32 2.17
C GLU A 53 15.32 12.95 3.55
N ARG A 54 15.02 14.25 3.68
CA ARG A 54 14.98 14.91 4.99
C ARG A 54 13.93 14.29 5.92
N ALA A 55 12.73 14.05 5.43
CA ALA A 55 11.68 13.41 6.22
C ALA A 55 12.04 11.98 6.66
N PHE A 56 12.77 11.24 5.81
CA PHE A 56 13.30 9.92 6.18
C PHE A 56 14.41 10.02 7.22
N ALA A 57 15.34 10.97 7.10
CA ALA A 57 16.37 11.21 8.11
C ALA A 57 15.80 11.65 9.46
N GLU A 58 14.71 12.44 9.47
CA GLU A 58 14.00 12.80 10.71
C GLU A 58 13.33 11.58 11.38
N ALA A 59 12.87 10.61 10.58
CA ALA A 59 12.28 9.37 11.06
C ALA A 59 13.34 8.37 11.53
N ASP A 60 14.45 8.23 10.80
CA ASP A 60 15.56 7.32 11.09
C ASP A 60 16.70 8.03 11.83
N LYS A 61 16.49 8.29 13.13
CA LYS A 61 17.51 8.97 13.97
C LYS A 61 18.81 8.19 14.12
N ASP A 62 18.74 6.87 13.94
CA ASP A 62 19.85 5.94 14.09
C ASP A 62 20.57 5.65 12.75
N ASP A 63 20.17 6.31 11.66
CA ASP A 63 20.71 6.15 10.29
C ASP A 63 20.83 4.67 9.86
N THR A 64 19.83 3.86 10.24
CA THR A 64 19.80 2.43 9.96
C THR A 64 19.53 2.11 8.49
N GLY A 65 18.97 3.07 7.73
CA GLY A 65 18.45 2.86 6.38
C GLY A 65 17.04 2.26 6.35
N TYR A 66 16.40 2.10 7.51
CA TYR A 66 15.09 1.44 7.67
C TYR A 66 14.13 2.24 8.56
N ILE A 67 12.89 2.40 8.08
CA ILE A 67 11.80 3.03 8.85
C ILE A 67 10.56 2.15 8.83
N SER A 68 9.60 2.38 9.73
CA SER A 68 8.34 1.64 9.66
C SER A 68 7.53 2.02 8.41
N VAL A 69 6.64 1.11 7.99
CA VAL A 69 5.71 1.39 6.86
C VAL A 69 4.86 2.63 7.13
N THR A 70 4.48 2.87 8.40
CA THR A 70 3.68 4.04 8.78
C THR A 70 4.48 5.32 8.63
N GLU A 71 5.71 5.37 9.15
CA GLU A 71 6.60 6.54 9.01
C GLU A 71 6.90 6.84 7.54
N TRP A 72 7.16 5.81 6.73
CA TRP A 72 7.35 5.96 5.30
C TRP A 72 6.14 6.59 4.60
N CYS A 73 4.91 6.17 4.94
CA CYS A 73 3.69 6.77 4.39
C CYS A 73 3.55 8.25 4.78
N VAL A 74 3.75 8.57 6.06
CA VAL A 74 3.62 9.93 6.59
C VAL A 74 4.67 10.85 5.97
N ALA A 75 5.92 10.37 5.85
CA ALA A 75 7.00 11.12 5.21
C ALA A 75 6.68 11.44 3.75
N LEU A 76 6.19 10.47 2.98
CA LEU A 76 5.80 10.69 1.58
C LEU A 76 4.61 11.63 1.44
N GLU A 77 3.56 11.46 2.24
CA GLU A 77 2.39 12.34 2.23
C GLU A 77 2.78 13.79 2.57
N LYS A 78 3.60 14.00 3.60
CA LYS A 78 4.08 15.32 4.01
C LYS A 78 5.01 15.96 2.97
N ALA A 79 5.88 15.18 2.34
CA ALA A 79 6.86 15.69 1.39
C ALA A 79 6.26 15.97 0.00
N THR A 80 5.37 15.11 -0.48
CA THR A 80 4.74 15.23 -1.80
C THR A 80 3.42 16.00 -1.78
N GLY A 81 2.73 16.06 -0.63
CA GLY A 81 1.39 16.63 -0.52
C GLY A 81 0.28 15.77 -1.15
N LEU A 82 0.60 14.56 -1.62
CA LEU A 82 -0.36 13.67 -2.27
C LEU A 82 -1.14 12.84 -1.23
N GLN A 83 -2.46 13.02 -1.22
CA GLN A 83 -3.39 12.24 -0.39
C GLN A 83 -3.78 10.94 -1.08
N ILE A 84 -2.81 10.06 -1.27
CA ILE A 84 -2.98 8.75 -1.88
C ILE A 84 -2.63 7.65 -0.87
N PRO A 85 -3.18 6.43 -1.01
CA PRO A 85 -2.91 5.36 -0.07
C PRO A 85 -1.52 4.75 -0.29
N TRP A 86 -0.47 5.46 0.13
CA TRP A 86 0.94 5.07 0.02
C TRP A 86 1.22 3.64 0.50
N ARG A 87 0.54 3.20 1.56
CA ARG A 87 0.64 1.83 2.10
C ARG A 87 0.31 0.74 1.07
N MET A 88 -0.50 1.06 0.07
CA MET A 88 -0.85 0.19 -1.05
C MET A 88 0.08 0.37 -2.25
N LEU A 89 1.13 1.17 -2.13
CA LEU A 89 2.15 1.36 -3.15
C LEU A 89 3.49 0.79 -2.71
N LYS A 90 3.66 0.50 -1.41
CA LYS A 90 4.90 -0.01 -0.85
C LYS A 90 5.45 -1.21 -1.62
N ASP A 91 4.60 -2.16 -2.04
CA ASP A 91 5.03 -3.39 -2.72
C ASP A 91 5.61 -3.12 -4.13
N LYS A 92 5.39 -1.91 -4.68
CA LYS A 92 5.89 -1.45 -5.98
C LYS A 92 6.97 -0.38 -5.88
N LEU A 93 6.95 0.42 -4.82
CA LEU A 93 7.84 1.57 -4.66
C LEU A 93 9.06 1.27 -3.80
N VAL A 94 9.00 0.28 -2.90
CA VAL A 94 10.03 0.11 -1.89
C VAL A 94 10.21 -1.35 -1.48
N THR A 95 11.42 -1.72 -1.10
CA THR A 95 11.72 -3.04 -0.55
C THR A 95 11.43 -3.05 0.95
N ILE A 96 10.73 -4.09 1.40
CA ILE A 96 10.47 -4.33 2.82
C ILE A 96 11.38 -5.46 3.26
N ASP A 97 12.04 -5.25 4.39
CA ASP A 97 12.87 -6.26 5.02
C ASP A 97 11.99 -7.39 5.59
N PRO A 98 12.23 -8.66 5.22
CA PRO A 98 11.37 -9.77 5.61
C PRO A 98 11.49 -10.15 7.09
N GLU A 99 12.61 -9.80 7.75
CA GLU A 99 12.86 -10.16 9.15
C GLU A 99 12.25 -9.13 10.11
N THR A 100 12.47 -7.85 9.82
CA THR A 100 12.06 -6.73 10.68
C THR A 100 10.73 -6.09 10.26
N ASN A 101 10.24 -6.42 9.06
CA ASN A 101 9.06 -5.82 8.43
C ASN A 101 9.16 -4.28 8.30
N LYS A 102 10.39 -3.76 8.24
CA LYS A 102 10.69 -2.34 8.03
C LYS A 102 10.94 -2.04 6.57
N VAL A 103 10.68 -0.80 6.19
CA VAL A 103 10.86 -0.27 4.85
C VAL A 103 12.29 0.20 4.66
N LYS A 104 12.99 -0.34 3.66
CA LYS A 104 14.29 0.17 3.21
C LYS A 104 14.09 1.42 2.37
N TYR A 105 13.98 2.58 3.02
CA TYR A 105 13.45 3.81 2.39
C TYR A 105 14.31 4.33 1.23
N GLN A 106 15.60 4.02 1.19
CA GLN A 106 16.50 4.39 0.08
C GLN A 106 16.03 3.80 -1.27
N THR A 107 15.39 2.63 -1.24
CA THR A 107 14.86 1.98 -2.46
C THR A 107 13.63 2.70 -3.03
N THR A 108 13.02 3.63 -2.29
CA THR A 108 11.92 4.48 -2.78
C THR A 108 12.30 5.26 -4.04
N PHE A 109 13.59 5.55 -4.22
CA PHE A 109 14.08 6.26 -5.39
C PHE A 109 14.59 5.33 -6.51
N ASP A 110 14.79 4.05 -6.21
CA ASP A 110 15.25 3.04 -7.18
C ASP A 110 14.07 2.42 -7.94
N ILE A 111 13.08 3.25 -8.31
CA ILE A 111 11.92 2.81 -9.08
C ILE A 111 12.42 2.48 -10.50
N LYS A 112 12.89 1.24 -10.69
CA LYS A 112 13.29 0.72 -11.99
C LYS A 112 12.05 0.71 -12.88
N SER A 113 12.12 1.46 -13.98
CA SER A 113 11.18 1.27 -15.07
C SER A 113 11.47 -0.13 -15.61
N ASP A 114 10.57 -1.08 -15.37
CA ASP A 114 10.58 -2.37 -16.06
C ASP A 114 10.62 -2.06 -17.56
N LYS A 115 11.64 -2.62 -18.23
CA LYS A 115 12.05 -2.25 -19.59
C LYS A 115 11.43 -3.21 -20.59
#